data_AF-A0A139CTG8-F1
#
_entry.id   AF-A0A139CTG8-F1
#
_cell.length_a   1.000
_cell.length_b   1.000
_cell.length_c   1.000
_cell.angle_alpha   90.00
_cell.angle_beta   90.00
_cell.angle_gamma   90.00
#
_symmetry.space_group_name_H-M   'P 1'
#
loop_
_entity.id
_entity.type
_entity.pdbx_description
1 polymer ?
#
loop_
_entity_poly.entity_id
_entity_poly.type
_entity_poly.pdbx_seq_one_letter_code
_entity_poly.pdbx_strand_id
1 'polypeptide(L)'
;MRILAIDVGTGTQDILLYDSEKEVENSLVMVMPSPTVIIAGKVREATSAGKAIFLKGGVMGGGPSSRAIREHLNQGLEVYATPKAALTIKDDLDRVREMGIKIVDDAGEKVPAEDYEEIFLQDIDLKSIESALSCFGVEMPEVFAVAVQDHGNSPHESNRIYRFKIFERLIDAGGKFSDFAYGHKDIPADLTRMISSSKTLCNREAVFMDTGPAAIFGALLDSAARQPCLVVNIGNGHTLAAIVKDHRIVALYEHHTSSLTGEGLQEQLLRFAEGELTFDEVFDQGGHGCYTRESTDFDQVKSVMITGPRRSLLMDMEEDSKDSKLWDRLHFAAPFGNMMLSGSYGLLTPYLPGKLDEQ
;
A
#
# COMPACT_ATOMS: atom_id res chain seq x y z
N MET A 1 -13.92 -13.89 18.02
CA MET A 1 -12.83 -14.06 17.01
C MET A 1 -11.91 -12.84 17.05
N ARG A 2 -10.58 -13.07 17.04
CA ARG A 2 -9.56 -12.01 17.02
C ARG A 2 -8.79 -12.04 15.69
N ILE A 3 -8.64 -10.89 15.03
CA ILE A 3 -7.91 -10.76 13.76
C ILE A 3 -6.86 -9.65 13.89
N LEU A 4 -5.63 -9.92 13.46
CA LEU A 4 -4.62 -8.86 13.30
C LEU A 4 -4.61 -8.37 11.85
N ALA A 5 -5.15 -7.17 11.62
CA ALA A 5 -5.05 -6.47 10.35
C ALA A 5 -3.75 -5.66 10.29
N ILE A 6 -3.02 -5.73 9.18
CA ILE A 6 -1.75 -5.03 8.96
C ILE A 6 -1.79 -4.39 7.58
N ASP A 7 -1.80 -3.06 7.52
CA ASP A 7 -1.64 -2.32 6.27
C ASP A 7 -0.23 -1.74 6.17
N VAL A 8 0.54 -2.20 5.17
CA VAL A 8 1.94 -1.81 4.98
C VAL A 8 2.07 -0.80 3.85
N GLY A 9 1.99 0.47 4.23
CA GLY A 9 2.27 1.60 3.34
C GLY A 9 3.77 1.89 3.15
N THR A 10 4.07 2.89 2.32
CA THR A 10 5.45 3.34 2.06
C THR A 10 6.10 4.00 3.27
N GLY A 11 5.34 4.76 4.07
CA GLY A 11 5.85 5.53 5.22
C GLY A 11 5.54 4.89 6.57
N THR A 12 4.33 4.38 6.73
CA THR A 12 3.83 3.74 7.96
C THR A 12 3.42 2.30 7.68
N GLN A 13 3.43 1.49 8.73
CA GLN A 13 2.64 0.27 8.82
C GLN A 13 1.61 0.46 9.93
N ASP A 14 0.36 0.16 9.62
CA ASP A 14 -0.78 0.41 10.48
C ASP A 14 -1.34 -0.95 10.89
N ILE A 15 -1.28 -1.24 12.20
CA ILE A 15 -1.61 -2.56 12.76
C ILE A 15 -2.80 -2.41 13.69
N LEU A 16 -3.82 -3.24 13.46
CA LEU A 16 -5.08 -3.25 14.17
C LEU A 16 -5.38 -4.66 14.69
N LEU A 17 -5.46 -4.83 16.00
CA LEU A 17 -5.99 -6.05 16.60
C LEU A 17 -7.49 -5.87 16.85
N TYR A 18 -8.29 -6.44 15.97
CA TYR A 18 -9.75 -6.47 16.06
C TYR A 18 -10.23 -7.66 16.90
N ASP A 19 -11.27 -7.43 17.70
CA ASP A 19 -11.94 -8.42 18.52
C ASP A 19 -13.46 -8.30 18.35
N SER A 20 -14.08 -9.30 17.71
CA SER A 20 -15.52 -9.32 17.41
C SER A 20 -16.42 -9.37 18.65
N GLU A 21 -15.88 -9.62 19.84
CA GLU A 21 -16.64 -9.55 21.09
C GLU A 21 -16.69 -8.14 21.69
N LYS A 22 -16.07 -7.15 21.02
CA LYS A 22 -15.97 -5.76 21.49
C LYS A 22 -16.41 -4.79 20.40
N GLU A 23 -16.74 -3.57 20.82
CA GLU A 23 -16.90 -2.43 19.91
C GLU A 23 -15.61 -2.22 19.10
N VAL A 24 -15.76 -1.86 17.82
CA VAL A 24 -14.63 -1.72 16.88
C VAL A 24 -13.65 -0.65 17.36
N GLU A 25 -14.16 0.42 17.97
CA GLU A 25 -13.41 1.54 18.55
C GLU A 25 -12.49 1.10 19.71
N ASN A 26 -12.73 -0.06 20.32
CA ASN A 26 -11.89 -0.63 21.38
C ASN A 26 -10.78 -1.54 20.85
N SER A 27 -10.58 -1.60 19.53
CA SER A 27 -9.49 -2.37 18.92
C SER A 27 -8.13 -1.79 19.33
N LEU A 28 -7.09 -2.65 19.43
CA LEU A 28 -5.75 -2.18 19.76
C LEU A 28 -5.02 -1.74 18.50
N VAL A 29 -4.27 -0.63 18.59
CA VAL A 29 -3.72 0.06 17.43
C VAL A 29 -2.23 0.32 17.61
N MET A 30 -1.44 0.06 16.56
CA MET A 30 -0.06 0.53 16.44
C MET A 30 0.14 1.16 15.06
N VAL A 31 0.56 2.42 15.03
CA VAL A 31 1.00 3.11 13.80
C VAL A 31 2.50 3.29 13.90
N MET A 32 3.24 2.52 13.12
CA MET A 32 4.70 2.38 13.23
C MET A 32 5.38 2.76 11.91
N PRO A 33 6.69 3.08 11.89
CA PRO A 33 7.43 3.22 10.64
C PRO A 33 7.28 1.95 9.78
N SER A 34 7.09 2.13 8.48
CA SER A 34 6.99 0.98 7.57
C SER A 34 8.29 0.16 7.55
N PRO A 35 8.24 -1.13 7.18
CA PRO A 35 9.42 -1.96 7.05
C PRO A 35 10.48 -1.34 6.13
N THR A 36 10.07 -0.72 5.02
CA THR A 36 11.00 -0.05 4.10
C THR A 36 11.71 1.14 4.75
N VAL A 37 11.05 1.89 5.64
CA VAL A 37 11.67 2.97 6.44
C VAL A 37 12.65 2.39 7.47
N ILE A 38 12.28 1.32 8.17
CA ILE A 38 13.14 0.66 9.16
C ILE A 38 14.43 0.14 8.48
N ILE A 39 14.28 -0.56 7.35
CA ILE A 39 15.41 -1.07 6.57
C ILE A 39 16.28 0.08 6.04
N ALA A 40 15.68 1.18 5.57
CA ALA A 40 16.44 2.36 5.16
C ALA A 40 17.29 2.93 6.32
N GLY A 41 16.78 2.90 7.55
CA GLY A 41 17.55 3.25 8.75
C GLY A 41 18.78 2.37 8.94
N LYS A 42 18.60 1.05 8.93
CA LYS A 42 19.70 0.07 9.05
C LYS A 42 20.76 0.24 7.97
N VAL A 43 20.34 0.45 6.71
CA VAL A 43 21.27 0.70 5.60
C VAL A 43 22.08 1.96 5.85
N ARG A 44 21.46 3.05 6.32
CA ARG A 44 22.19 4.29 6.62
C ARG A 44 23.16 4.15 7.79
N GLU A 45 22.79 3.39 8.83
CA GLU A 45 23.68 3.07 9.94
C GLU A 45 24.92 2.33 9.46
N ALA A 46 24.75 1.32 8.59
CA ALA A 46 25.87 0.60 7.97
C ALA A 46 26.72 1.51 7.07
N THR A 47 26.08 2.39 6.28
CA THR A 47 26.78 3.41 5.48
C THR A 47 27.65 4.31 6.35
N SER A 48 27.11 4.84 7.45
CA SER A 48 27.87 5.70 8.37
C SER A 48 29.01 4.98 9.07
N ALA A 49 28.88 3.67 9.26
CA ALA A 49 29.96 2.82 9.78
C ALA A 49 30.98 2.40 8.70
N GLY A 50 30.78 2.75 7.42
CA GLY A 50 31.64 2.36 6.31
C GLY A 50 31.63 0.86 6.02
N LYS A 51 30.58 0.14 6.43
CA LYS A 51 30.46 -1.30 6.27
C LYS A 51 29.81 -1.66 4.95
N ALA A 52 30.14 -2.82 4.39
CA ALA A 52 29.33 -3.43 3.34
C ALA A 52 27.96 -3.88 3.91
N ILE A 53 26.98 -4.12 3.05
CA ILE A 53 25.68 -4.70 3.46
C ILE A 53 25.39 -5.98 2.71
N PHE A 54 24.75 -6.94 3.39
CA PHE A 54 24.23 -8.17 2.80
C PHE A 54 22.72 -8.27 2.98
N LEU A 55 21.98 -8.19 1.88
CA LEU A 55 20.53 -8.24 1.83
C LEU A 55 20.03 -9.70 1.67
N LYS A 56 19.28 -10.17 2.65
CA LYS A 56 18.62 -11.50 2.65
C LYS A 56 17.12 -11.37 2.84
N GLY A 57 16.38 -12.48 2.75
CA GLY A 57 14.95 -12.52 3.01
C GLY A 57 14.11 -12.56 1.73
N GLY A 58 12.95 -11.92 1.78
CA GLY A 58 11.95 -11.94 0.71
C GLY A 58 11.89 -10.66 -0.12
N VAL A 59 10.95 -10.64 -1.05
CA VAL A 59 10.54 -9.42 -1.75
C VAL A 59 9.71 -8.57 -0.79
N MET A 60 9.98 -7.27 -0.72
CA MET A 60 9.22 -6.31 0.07
C MET A 60 9.05 -4.98 -0.67
N GLY A 61 8.44 -3.98 -0.03
CA GLY A 61 8.37 -2.63 -0.59
C GLY A 61 9.75 -1.96 -0.74
N GLY A 62 10.06 -1.46 -1.93
CA GLY A 62 11.36 -0.84 -2.23
C GLY A 62 11.52 0.60 -1.73
N GLY A 63 10.63 1.52 -2.12
CA GLY A 63 10.57 2.93 -1.66
C GLY A 63 11.81 3.52 -0.96
N PRO A 64 11.72 3.85 0.36
CA PRO A 64 12.84 4.31 1.18
C PRO A 64 14.07 3.39 1.21
N SER A 65 13.91 2.06 1.33
CA SER A 65 15.03 1.12 1.44
C SER A 65 15.87 1.05 0.15
N SER A 66 15.24 0.93 -1.02
CA SER A 66 15.91 0.99 -2.32
C SER A 66 16.57 2.35 -2.59
N ARG A 67 16.08 3.44 -1.99
CA ARG A 67 16.77 4.75 -2.04
C ARG A 67 18.05 4.71 -1.19
N ALA A 68 17.95 4.26 0.06
CA ALA A 68 19.11 4.14 0.95
C ALA A 68 20.20 3.21 0.39
N ILE A 69 19.82 2.10 -0.25
CA ILE A 69 20.75 1.18 -0.92
C ILE A 69 21.50 1.87 -2.08
N ARG A 70 20.80 2.68 -2.88
CA ARG A 70 21.44 3.48 -3.94
C ARG A 70 22.40 4.53 -3.37
N GLU A 71 22.00 5.20 -2.29
CA GLU A 71 22.87 6.15 -1.59
C GLU A 71 24.13 5.47 -1.03
N HIS A 72 24.00 4.25 -0.49
CA HIS A 72 25.11 3.42 -0.02
C HIS A 72 26.10 3.08 -1.14
N LEU A 73 25.61 2.62 -2.29
CA LEU A 73 26.42 2.36 -3.49
C LEU A 73 27.12 3.61 -4.00
N ASN A 74 26.45 4.77 -3.97
CA ASN A 74 27.03 6.05 -4.39
C ASN A 74 28.19 6.51 -3.48
N GLN A 75 28.30 5.97 -2.26
CA GLN A 75 29.47 6.19 -1.39
C GLN A 75 30.61 5.20 -1.67
N GLY A 76 30.47 4.33 -2.67
CA GLY A 76 31.48 3.33 -3.04
C GLY A 76 31.51 2.10 -2.13
N LEU A 77 30.49 1.91 -1.28
CA LEU A 77 30.38 0.76 -0.39
C LEU A 77 29.72 -0.43 -1.10
N GLU A 78 30.07 -1.64 -0.68
CA GLU A 78 29.65 -2.88 -1.33
C GLU A 78 28.25 -3.33 -0.86
N VAL A 79 27.41 -3.71 -1.83
CA VAL A 79 26.09 -4.30 -1.57
C VAL A 79 26.05 -5.70 -2.13
N TYR A 80 25.74 -6.66 -1.27
CA TYR A 80 25.49 -8.05 -1.61
C TYR A 80 24.00 -8.35 -1.43
N ALA A 81 23.43 -9.21 -2.28
CA ALA A 81 22.04 -9.62 -2.13
C ALA A 81 21.81 -11.05 -2.60
N THR A 82 20.94 -11.77 -1.90
CA THR A 82 20.34 -13.00 -2.44
C THR A 82 19.44 -12.67 -3.64
N PRO A 83 19.20 -13.60 -4.59
CA PRO A 83 18.33 -13.34 -5.74
C PRO A 83 16.93 -12.87 -5.34
N LYS A 84 16.36 -13.43 -4.26
CA LYS A 84 15.02 -13.03 -3.79
C LYS A 84 15.01 -11.62 -3.19
N ALA A 85 15.98 -11.29 -2.35
CA ALA A 85 16.09 -9.96 -1.75
C ALA A 85 16.34 -8.88 -2.81
N ALA A 86 17.15 -9.21 -3.83
CA ALA A 86 17.46 -8.33 -4.95
C ALA A 86 16.21 -7.84 -5.71
N LEU A 87 15.19 -8.68 -5.82
CA LEU A 87 13.92 -8.33 -6.50
C LEU A 87 13.12 -7.23 -5.79
N THR A 88 13.44 -6.90 -4.53
CA THR A 88 12.91 -5.69 -3.85
C THR A 88 13.36 -4.39 -4.54
N ILE A 89 14.51 -4.42 -5.22
CA ILE A 89 15.12 -3.23 -5.83
C ILE A 89 14.66 -3.05 -7.27
N LYS A 90 14.69 -4.14 -8.06
CA LYS A 90 14.19 -4.22 -9.44
C LYS A 90 13.73 -5.65 -9.72
N ASP A 91 12.66 -5.77 -10.52
CA ASP A 91 12.09 -7.06 -10.96
C ASP A 91 13.00 -7.87 -11.91
N ASP A 92 14.10 -7.26 -12.36
CA ASP A 92 15.10 -7.87 -13.23
C ASP A 92 16.47 -7.90 -12.54
N LEU A 93 16.98 -9.12 -12.32
CA LEU A 93 18.28 -9.34 -11.68
C LEU A 93 19.45 -8.78 -12.48
N ASP A 94 19.37 -8.73 -13.81
CA ASP A 94 20.43 -8.16 -14.62
C ASP A 94 20.50 -6.64 -14.40
N ARG A 95 19.35 -5.98 -14.32
CA ARG A 95 19.29 -4.56 -13.93
C ARG A 95 19.80 -4.32 -12.51
N VAL A 96 19.57 -5.26 -11.58
CA VAL A 96 20.14 -5.19 -10.23
C VAL A 96 21.68 -5.28 -10.28
N ARG A 97 22.23 -6.20 -11.09
CA ARG A 97 23.69 -6.32 -11.29
C ARG A 97 24.29 -5.07 -11.92
N GLU A 98 23.63 -4.49 -12.91
CA GLU A 98 24.04 -3.23 -13.56
C GLU A 98 24.12 -2.05 -12.58
N MET A 99 23.31 -2.06 -11.51
CA MET A 99 23.39 -1.08 -10.44
C MET A 99 24.63 -1.24 -9.53
N GLY A 100 25.42 -2.31 -9.71
CA GLY A 100 26.61 -2.61 -8.90
C GLY A 100 26.35 -3.55 -7.72
N ILE A 101 25.15 -4.13 -7.62
CA ILE A 101 24.80 -5.07 -6.54
C ILE A 101 25.29 -6.47 -6.89
N LYS A 102 26.03 -7.08 -5.97
CA LYS A 102 26.62 -8.42 -6.13
C LYS A 102 25.63 -9.48 -5.68
N ILE A 103 25.07 -10.21 -6.65
CA ILE A 103 24.13 -11.31 -6.36
C ILE A 103 24.92 -12.54 -5.91
N VAL A 104 24.62 -13.02 -4.69
CA VAL A 104 25.22 -14.21 -4.06
C VAL A 104 24.13 -15.23 -3.72
N ASP A 105 24.47 -16.51 -3.58
CA ASP A 105 23.47 -17.54 -3.33
C ASP A 105 22.87 -17.50 -1.90
N ASP A 106 21.72 -18.16 -1.73
CA ASP A 106 21.07 -18.32 -0.41
C ASP A 106 21.92 -19.19 0.54
N ALA A 107 22.79 -20.06 -0.02
CA ALA A 107 23.61 -21.03 0.69
C ALA A 107 24.85 -20.40 1.36
N GLY A 108 25.13 -19.12 1.10
CA GLY A 108 26.19 -18.39 1.74
C GLY A 108 27.56 -18.72 1.16
N GLU A 109 27.70 -18.73 -0.17
CA GLU A 109 28.99 -18.35 -0.76
C GLU A 109 29.48 -17.11 0.00
N LYS A 110 30.67 -17.22 0.60
CA LYS A 110 31.18 -16.22 1.55
C LYS A 110 31.08 -14.86 0.87
N VAL A 111 30.22 -14.00 1.42
CA VAL A 111 30.25 -12.56 1.14
C VAL A 111 31.73 -12.16 1.24
N PRO A 112 32.37 -11.72 0.14
CA PRO A 112 33.82 -11.47 0.12
C PRO A 112 34.26 -10.41 1.12
N ALA A 113 33.37 -9.53 1.54
CA ALA A 113 33.64 -8.53 2.56
C ALA A 113 33.87 -9.19 3.93
N GLU A 114 34.94 -8.81 4.61
CA GLU A 114 35.25 -9.29 5.97
C GLU A 114 34.38 -8.63 7.05
N ASP A 115 33.90 -7.40 6.80
CA ASP A 115 32.98 -6.66 7.67
C ASP A 115 31.75 -6.20 6.88
N TYR A 116 30.60 -6.78 7.19
CA TYR A 116 29.31 -6.43 6.59
C TYR A 116 28.18 -6.50 7.62
N GLU A 117 27.13 -5.72 7.38
CA GLU A 117 25.88 -5.80 8.13
C GLU A 117 24.87 -6.68 7.38
N GLU A 118 24.32 -7.69 8.05
CA GLU A 118 23.23 -8.50 7.50
C GLU A 118 21.87 -7.82 7.71
N ILE A 119 21.16 -7.59 6.62
CA ILE A 119 19.87 -6.91 6.62
C ILE A 119 18.82 -7.85 6.01
N PHE A 120 17.88 -8.29 6.85
CA PHE A 120 16.78 -9.14 6.45
C PHE A 120 15.57 -8.32 5.95
N LEU A 121 15.18 -8.54 4.70
CA LEU A 121 14.08 -7.87 4.01
C LEU A 121 12.78 -8.68 4.15
N GLN A 122 11.75 -8.04 4.71
CA GLN A 122 10.39 -8.57 4.83
C GLN A 122 9.41 -7.43 5.12
N ASP A 123 8.14 -7.57 4.71
CA ASP A 123 7.09 -6.61 5.06
C ASP A 123 6.45 -6.87 6.44
N ILE A 124 6.46 -8.11 6.93
CA ILE A 124 5.82 -8.48 8.20
C ILE A 124 6.87 -9.02 9.17
N ASP A 125 7.05 -8.34 10.30
CA ASP A 125 7.91 -8.79 11.39
C ASP A 125 7.08 -9.28 12.58
N LEU A 126 6.67 -10.55 12.51
CA LEU A 126 5.85 -11.19 13.54
C LEU A 126 6.49 -11.13 14.93
N LYS A 127 7.83 -11.22 15.01
CA LYS A 127 8.55 -11.22 16.28
C LYS A 127 8.44 -9.86 16.96
N SER A 128 8.63 -8.78 16.19
CA SER A 128 8.49 -7.41 16.70
C SER A 128 7.05 -7.12 17.15
N ILE A 129 6.06 -7.55 16.37
CA ILE A 129 4.64 -7.37 16.71
C ILE A 129 4.28 -8.17 17.98
N GLU A 130 4.69 -9.44 18.07
CA GLU A 130 4.45 -10.29 19.24
C GLU A 130 5.10 -9.70 20.49
N SER A 131 6.34 -9.24 20.37
CA SER A 131 7.05 -8.58 21.47
C SER A 131 6.28 -7.33 21.94
N ALA A 132 5.81 -6.49 21.01
CA ALA A 132 5.05 -5.29 21.35
C ALA A 132 3.72 -5.62 22.06
N LEU A 133 2.94 -6.58 21.55
CA LEU A 133 1.70 -7.02 22.18
C LEU A 133 1.95 -7.62 23.58
N SER A 134 3.00 -8.43 23.72
CA SER A 134 3.33 -9.10 24.98
C SER A 134 3.68 -8.12 26.11
N CYS A 135 4.27 -6.96 25.78
CA CYS A 135 4.54 -5.88 26.75
C CYS A 135 3.27 -5.34 27.43
N PHE A 136 2.10 -5.54 26.82
CA PHE A 136 0.81 -5.14 27.37
C PHE A 136 -0.05 -6.34 27.80
N GLY A 137 0.53 -7.55 27.87
CA GLY A 137 -0.19 -8.77 28.25
C GLY A 137 -1.19 -9.24 27.19
N VAL A 138 -0.97 -8.87 25.93
CA VAL A 138 -1.83 -9.26 24.81
C VAL A 138 -1.18 -10.39 24.02
N GLU A 139 -1.93 -11.46 23.81
CA GLU A 139 -1.50 -12.59 22.98
C GLU A 139 -1.69 -12.29 21.50
N MET A 140 -0.75 -12.74 20.67
CA MET A 140 -0.86 -12.72 19.21
C MET A 140 -2.03 -13.60 18.75
N PRO A 141 -2.94 -13.14 17.86
CA PRO A 141 -4.00 -13.97 17.30
C PRO A 141 -3.48 -14.95 16.23
N GLU A 142 -4.35 -15.88 15.84
CA GLU A 142 -4.09 -16.90 14.80
C GLU A 142 -4.51 -16.47 13.39
N VAL A 143 -5.39 -15.46 13.30
CA VAL A 143 -6.01 -14.99 12.04
C VAL A 143 -5.47 -13.60 11.69
N PHE A 144 -5.10 -13.42 10.43
CA PHE A 144 -4.46 -12.22 9.92
C PHE A 144 -5.20 -11.67 8.70
N ALA A 145 -5.11 -10.36 8.50
CA ALA A 145 -5.47 -9.71 7.25
C ALA A 145 -4.35 -8.74 6.88
N VAL A 146 -3.81 -8.82 5.67
CA VAL A 146 -2.62 -8.04 5.31
C VAL A 146 -2.83 -7.30 4.00
N ALA A 147 -2.54 -6.01 4.02
CA ALA A 147 -2.42 -5.21 2.82
C ALA A 147 -0.96 -4.84 2.55
N VAL A 148 -0.51 -5.13 1.32
CA VAL A 148 0.78 -4.67 0.80
C VAL A 148 0.57 -4.15 -0.62
N GLN A 149 1.09 -2.97 -0.92
CA GLN A 149 1.03 -2.44 -2.27
C GLN A 149 1.95 -3.25 -3.21
N ASP A 150 1.39 -3.93 -4.20
CA ASP A 150 2.14 -4.73 -5.16
C ASP A 150 1.88 -4.23 -6.58
N HIS A 151 2.93 -3.82 -7.29
CA HIS A 151 2.81 -3.33 -8.67
C HIS A 151 2.72 -4.48 -9.69
N GLY A 152 2.95 -5.71 -9.23
CA GLY A 152 3.15 -6.88 -10.07
C GLY A 152 4.55 -6.89 -10.67
N ASN A 153 5.15 -8.09 -10.67
CA ASN A 153 6.50 -8.32 -11.17
C ASN A 153 6.51 -8.27 -12.70
N SER A 154 7.16 -7.24 -13.24
CA SER A 154 7.11 -6.92 -14.67
C SER A 154 8.51 -6.65 -15.24
N PRO A 155 9.34 -7.68 -15.47
CA PRO A 155 10.74 -7.51 -15.88
C PRO A 155 10.91 -6.91 -17.28
N HIS A 156 9.87 -6.95 -18.12
CA HIS A 156 9.95 -6.58 -19.54
C HIS A 156 9.10 -5.37 -19.93
N GLU A 157 8.35 -4.78 -19.00
CA GLU A 157 7.58 -3.55 -19.23
C GLU A 157 7.61 -2.65 -17.99
N SER A 158 6.95 -1.49 -18.05
CA SER A 158 6.88 -0.58 -16.91
C SER A 158 5.96 -1.15 -15.84
N ASN A 159 6.45 -1.26 -14.60
CA ASN A 159 5.61 -1.63 -13.44
C ASN A 159 4.38 -0.73 -13.30
N ARG A 160 4.44 0.52 -13.75
CA ARG A 160 3.29 1.44 -13.72
C ARG A 160 2.17 0.99 -14.67
N ILE A 161 2.54 0.54 -15.88
CA ILE A 161 1.60 0.00 -16.87
C ILE A 161 1.03 -1.33 -16.38
N TYR A 162 1.90 -2.22 -15.88
CA TYR A 162 1.47 -3.52 -15.40
C TYR A 162 0.51 -3.43 -14.20
N ARG A 163 0.79 -2.51 -13.26
CA ARG A 163 -0.11 -2.21 -12.14
C ARG A 163 -1.52 -1.82 -12.61
N PHE A 164 -1.63 -1.03 -13.68
CA PHE A 164 -2.94 -0.67 -14.22
C PHE A 164 -3.65 -1.84 -14.89
N LYS A 165 -2.94 -2.71 -15.62
CA LYS A 165 -3.52 -3.94 -16.16
C LYS A 165 -4.12 -4.84 -15.06
N ILE A 166 -3.52 -4.86 -13.86
CA ILE A 166 -4.09 -5.56 -12.71
C ILE A 166 -5.41 -4.91 -12.29
N PHE A 167 -5.45 -3.58 -12.10
CA PHE A 167 -6.68 -2.89 -11.73
C PHE A 167 -7.79 -3.02 -12.77
N GLU A 168 -7.47 -2.89 -14.06
CA GLU A 168 -8.39 -3.11 -15.17
C GLU A 168 -9.06 -4.48 -15.06
N ARG A 169 -8.26 -5.54 -14.92
CA ARG A 169 -8.76 -6.92 -14.77
C ARG A 169 -9.69 -7.07 -13.57
N LEU A 170 -9.35 -6.48 -12.43
CA LEU A 170 -10.15 -6.59 -11.19
C LEU A 170 -11.47 -5.81 -11.30
N ILE A 171 -11.42 -4.61 -11.86
CA ILE A 171 -12.61 -3.79 -12.10
C ILE A 171 -13.50 -4.45 -13.15
N ASP A 172 -12.93 -5.07 -14.19
CA ASP A 172 -13.66 -5.82 -15.22
C ASP A 172 -14.30 -7.12 -14.71
N ALA A 173 -13.67 -7.79 -13.75
CA ALA A 173 -14.22 -8.98 -13.08
C ALA A 173 -15.45 -8.65 -12.22
N GLY A 174 -15.57 -7.40 -11.75
CA GLY A 174 -16.71 -6.97 -10.94
C GLY A 174 -16.39 -5.73 -10.13
N GLY A 175 -15.15 -5.55 -9.68
CA GLY A 175 -14.75 -4.45 -8.81
C GLY A 175 -15.32 -4.56 -7.39
N LYS A 176 -15.81 -5.73 -6.97
CA LYS A 176 -16.29 -5.99 -5.60
C LYS A 176 -15.10 -6.22 -4.67
N PHE A 177 -15.31 -6.07 -3.36
CA PHE A 177 -14.30 -6.38 -2.35
C PHE A 177 -13.61 -7.73 -2.57
N SER A 178 -14.39 -8.78 -2.83
CA SER A 178 -13.90 -10.14 -3.06
C SER A 178 -12.98 -10.29 -4.27
N ASP A 179 -13.07 -9.40 -5.27
CA ASP A 179 -12.21 -9.43 -6.45
C ASP A 179 -10.78 -8.96 -6.09
N PHE A 180 -10.63 -8.12 -5.06
CA PHE A 180 -9.34 -7.58 -4.62
C PHE A 180 -8.69 -8.39 -3.49
N ALA A 181 -9.42 -9.34 -2.89
CA ALA A 181 -8.97 -10.11 -1.73
C ALA A 181 -8.54 -11.52 -2.13
N TYR A 182 -7.40 -11.97 -1.61
CA TYR A 182 -6.82 -13.28 -1.93
C TYR A 182 -6.58 -14.11 -0.67
N GLY A 183 -6.89 -15.41 -0.73
CA GLY A 183 -6.32 -16.39 0.19
C GLY A 183 -4.91 -16.79 -0.25
N HIS A 184 -4.17 -17.51 0.61
CA HIS A 184 -2.78 -17.92 0.32
C HIS A 184 -2.56 -18.57 -1.05
N LYS A 185 -3.54 -19.33 -1.56
CA LYS A 185 -3.44 -20.10 -2.81
C LYS A 185 -3.94 -19.34 -4.04
N ASP A 186 -4.63 -18.23 -3.82
CA ASP A 186 -5.34 -17.50 -4.87
C ASP A 186 -4.57 -16.25 -5.32
N ILE A 187 -3.46 -15.93 -4.65
CA ILE A 187 -2.59 -14.80 -5.01
C ILE A 187 -2.00 -15.06 -6.41
N PRO A 188 -2.22 -14.16 -7.39
CA PRO A 188 -1.62 -14.26 -8.71
C PRO A 188 -0.08 -14.32 -8.65
N ALA A 189 0.53 -15.16 -9.52
CA ALA A 189 1.96 -15.47 -9.48
C ALA A 189 2.87 -14.24 -9.70
N ASP A 190 2.34 -13.21 -10.34
CA ASP A 190 2.96 -11.92 -10.61
C ASP A 190 2.98 -10.99 -9.37
N LEU A 191 2.14 -11.21 -8.36
CA LEU A 191 2.15 -10.40 -7.12
C LEU A 191 3.20 -10.92 -6.14
N THR A 192 4.48 -10.77 -6.50
CA THR A 192 5.62 -11.38 -5.79
C THR A 192 5.83 -10.84 -4.38
N ARG A 193 5.53 -9.56 -4.11
CA ARG A 193 5.58 -8.96 -2.76
C ARG A 193 4.46 -9.51 -1.89
N MET A 194 3.25 -9.66 -2.44
CA MET A 194 2.13 -10.28 -1.73
C MET A 194 2.39 -11.76 -1.44
N ILE A 195 2.94 -12.51 -2.39
CA ILE A 195 3.39 -13.91 -2.19
C ILE A 195 4.45 -13.99 -1.09
N SER A 196 5.39 -13.04 -1.04
CA SER A 196 6.41 -12.96 0.01
C SER A 196 5.77 -12.82 1.39
N SER A 197 4.81 -11.91 1.54
CA SER A 197 4.03 -11.72 2.78
C SER A 197 3.22 -12.96 3.16
N SER A 198 2.61 -13.62 2.16
CA SER A 198 1.87 -14.88 2.34
C SER A 198 2.75 -16.03 2.85
N LYS A 199 4.00 -16.11 2.40
CA LYS A 199 4.97 -17.11 2.90
C LYS A 199 5.34 -16.87 4.36
N THR A 200 5.48 -15.61 4.80
CA THR A 200 5.72 -15.28 6.21
C THR A 200 4.58 -15.77 7.11
N LEU A 201 3.35 -15.78 6.59
CA LEU A 201 2.14 -16.22 7.29
C LEU A 201 1.69 -17.63 6.91
N CYS A 202 2.53 -18.46 6.28
CA CYS A 202 2.09 -19.74 5.68
C CYS A 202 1.44 -20.75 6.65
N ASN A 203 1.69 -20.62 7.95
CA ASN A 203 1.11 -21.46 9.00
C ASN A 203 -0.05 -20.79 9.75
N ARG A 204 -0.57 -19.67 9.24
CA ARG A 204 -1.66 -18.88 9.81
C ARG A 204 -2.80 -18.78 8.81
N GLU A 205 -4.00 -18.52 9.30
CA GLU A 205 -5.10 -18.13 8.43
C GLU A 205 -4.92 -16.66 8.05
N ALA A 206 -4.88 -16.36 6.75
CA ALA A 206 -4.69 -14.98 6.31
C ALA A 206 -5.40 -14.66 4.98
N VAL A 207 -5.86 -13.41 4.89
CA VAL A 207 -6.32 -12.77 3.65
C VAL A 207 -5.35 -11.66 3.24
N PHE A 208 -5.20 -11.45 1.93
CA PHE A 208 -4.25 -10.50 1.36
C PHE A 208 -4.94 -9.55 0.38
N MET A 209 -4.53 -8.28 0.36
CA MET A 209 -5.06 -7.25 -0.55
C MET A 209 -3.97 -6.22 -0.89
N ASP A 210 -4.18 -5.42 -1.94
CA ASP A 210 -3.38 -4.21 -2.17
C ASP A 210 -3.82 -3.07 -1.22
N THR A 211 -2.86 -2.33 -0.66
CA THR A 211 -3.11 -1.19 0.27
C THR A 211 -4.05 -0.13 -0.31
N GLY A 212 -4.00 0.13 -1.62
CA GLY A 212 -4.87 1.12 -2.27
C GLY A 212 -6.35 0.77 -2.11
N PRO A 213 -6.82 -0.34 -2.72
CA PRO A 213 -8.18 -0.85 -2.54
C PRO A 213 -8.57 -1.05 -1.07
N ALA A 214 -7.68 -1.55 -0.22
CA ALA A 214 -7.96 -1.68 1.22
C ALA A 214 -8.35 -0.33 1.84
N ALA A 215 -7.58 0.73 1.59
CA ALA A 215 -7.91 2.07 2.09
C ALA A 215 -9.21 2.63 1.50
N ILE A 216 -9.52 2.34 0.24
CA ILE A 216 -10.79 2.72 -0.39
C ILE A 216 -11.97 2.04 0.32
N PHE A 217 -11.94 0.71 0.47
CA PHE A 217 -13.02 -0.02 1.12
C PHE A 217 -13.19 0.39 2.58
N GLY A 218 -12.11 0.64 3.31
CA GLY A 218 -12.22 1.08 4.69
C GLY A 218 -12.75 2.50 4.85
N ALA A 219 -12.43 3.42 3.93
CA ALA A 219 -13.01 4.77 3.95
C ALA A 219 -14.54 4.75 3.73
N LEU A 220 -15.07 3.73 3.05
CA LEU A 220 -16.53 3.55 2.89
C LEU A 220 -17.23 3.12 4.18
N LEU A 221 -16.49 2.64 5.19
CA LEU A 221 -17.05 2.29 6.50
C LEU A 221 -17.32 3.53 7.37
N ASP A 222 -16.91 4.72 6.92
CA ASP A 222 -17.34 5.97 7.53
C ASP A 222 -18.83 6.24 7.23
N SER A 223 -19.59 6.58 8.27
CA SER A 223 -21.03 6.87 8.17
C SER A 223 -21.39 8.03 7.21
N ALA A 224 -20.43 8.90 6.89
CA ALA A 224 -20.61 9.99 5.92
C ALA A 224 -20.56 9.50 4.46
N ALA A 225 -20.06 8.29 4.18
CA ALA A 225 -19.96 7.76 2.83
C ALA A 225 -21.34 7.46 2.24
N ARG A 226 -21.66 8.10 1.11
CA ARG A 226 -22.92 7.91 0.37
C ARG A 226 -22.63 7.65 -1.09
N GLN A 227 -23.07 6.50 -1.60
CA GLN A 227 -22.77 6.08 -2.98
C GLN A 227 -23.80 6.58 -4.02
N PRO A 228 -23.40 6.86 -5.27
CA PRO A 228 -22.03 6.82 -5.78
C PRO A 228 -21.12 7.83 -5.09
N CYS A 229 -19.91 7.43 -4.74
CA CYS A 229 -18.95 8.31 -4.07
C CYS A 229 -17.59 8.26 -4.75
N LEU A 230 -16.90 9.41 -4.70
CA LEU A 230 -15.49 9.51 -5.02
C LEU A 230 -14.70 9.27 -3.74
N VAL A 231 -13.85 8.26 -3.70
CA VAL A 231 -13.00 7.96 -2.54
C VAL A 231 -11.55 8.16 -2.93
N VAL A 232 -10.79 8.89 -2.12
CA VAL A 232 -9.41 9.28 -2.42
C VAL A 232 -8.52 8.95 -1.24
N ASN A 233 -7.59 8.02 -1.42
CA ASN A 233 -6.50 7.78 -0.47
C ASN A 233 -5.28 8.59 -0.88
N ILE A 234 -4.93 9.62 -0.11
CA ILE A 234 -3.73 10.45 -0.30
C ILE A 234 -2.62 9.86 0.59
N GLY A 235 -1.96 8.83 0.06
CA GLY A 235 -0.92 8.06 0.75
C GLY A 235 0.44 8.77 0.81
N ASN A 236 1.40 8.16 1.53
CA ASN A 236 2.78 8.67 1.60
C ASN A 236 3.53 8.53 0.27
N GLY A 237 3.25 7.46 -0.48
CA GLY A 237 3.85 7.20 -1.79
C GLY A 237 2.93 7.60 -2.92
N HIS A 238 1.71 7.06 -2.92
CA HIS A 238 0.73 7.20 -4.01
C HIS A 238 -0.57 7.80 -3.51
N THR A 239 -1.21 8.56 -4.41
CA THR A 239 -2.59 9.00 -4.28
C THR A 239 -3.42 8.13 -5.22
N LEU A 240 -4.41 7.44 -4.67
CA LEU A 240 -5.33 6.59 -5.43
C LEU A 240 -6.74 7.09 -5.22
N ALA A 241 -7.46 7.34 -6.31
CA ALA A 241 -8.87 7.70 -6.27
C ALA A 241 -9.72 6.65 -6.98
N ALA A 242 -10.92 6.42 -6.46
CA ALA A 242 -11.86 5.47 -7.01
C ALA A 242 -13.28 6.06 -7.02
N ILE A 243 -14.04 5.78 -8.08
CA ILE A 243 -15.49 5.93 -8.05
C ILE A 243 -16.07 4.60 -7.57
N VAL A 244 -16.83 4.66 -6.49
CA VAL A 244 -17.50 3.50 -5.90
C VAL A 244 -19.00 3.65 -6.06
N LYS A 245 -19.64 2.65 -6.66
CA LYS A 245 -21.08 2.57 -6.91
C LYS A 245 -21.56 1.16 -6.66
N ASP A 246 -22.66 1.01 -5.95
CA ASP A 246 -23.25 -0.28 -5.57
C ASP A 246 -22.21 -1.26 -4.96
N HIS A 247 -21.37 -0.72 -4.07
CA HIS A 247 -20.27 -1.40 -3.38
C HIS A 247 -19.16 -1.94 -4.30
N ARG A 248 -19.06 -1.39 -5.51
CA ARG A 248 -18.08 -1.78 -6.52
C ARG A 248 -17.23 -0.60 -6.92
N ILE A 249 -15.93 -0.82 -7.07
CA ILE A 249 -15.03 0.13 -7.74
C ILE A 249 -15.32 0.05 -9.24
N VAL A 250 -15.80 1.14 -9.83
CA VAL A 250 -16.16 1.22 -11.27
C VAL A 250 -15.22 2.10 -12.09
N ALA A 251 -14.40 2.90 -11.41
CA ALA A 251 -13.30 3.65 -12.01
C ALA A 251 -12.20 3.83 -10.97
N LEU A 252 -10.95 3.89 -11.39
CA LEU A 252 -9.79 4.10 -10.52
C LEU A 252 -8.68 4.85 -11.26
N TYR A 253 -8.04 5.80 -10.59
CA TYR A 253 -6.77 6.35 -11.06
C TYR A 253 -5.74 6.38 -9.91
N GLU A 254 -4.46 6.34 -10.26
CA GLU A 254 -3.37 6.41 -9.29
C GLU A 254 -2.22 7.28 -9.78
N HIS A 255 -1.72 8.11 -8.88
CA HIS A 255 -0.61 9.03 -9.11
C HIS A 255 0.45 8.91 -8.01
N HIS A 256 1.72 9.23 -8.30
CA HIS A 256 2.68 9.48 -7.22
C HIS A 256 2.28 10.75 -6.45
N THR A 257 2.14 10.66 -5.14
CA THR A 257 1.72 11.80 -4.29
C THR A 257 2.71 12.96 -4.34
N SER A 258 4.00 12.67 -4.50
CA SER A 258 5.04 13.70 -4.59
C SER A 258 4.93 14.59 -5.83
N SER A 259 4.16 14.18 -6.83
CA SER A 259 3.96 14.92 -8.08
C SER A 259 2.67 15.74 -8.10
N LEU A 260 1.92 15.77 -6.99
CA LEU A 260 0.63 16.45 -6.90
C LEU A 260 0.72 17.72 -6.04
N THR A 261 -0.06 18.73 -6.43
CA THR A 261 -0.43 19.89 -5.60
C THR A 261 -1.89 19.77 -5.18
N GLY A 262 -2.35 20.59 -4.23
CA GLY A 262 -3.76 20.61 -3.83
C GLY A 262 -4.70 20.96 -4.99
N GLU A 263 -4.42 22.08 -5.67
CA GLU A 263 -5.20 22.51 -6.84
C GLU A 263 -5.14 21.48 -7.99
N GLY A 264 -3.96 20.93 -8.28
CA GLY A 264 -3.81 19.92 -9.34
C GLY A 264 -4.54 18.62 -9.02
N LEU A 265 -4.55 18.19 -7.76
CA LEU A 265 -5.35 17.04 -7.33
C LEU A 265 -6.85 17.35 -7.44
N GLN A 266 -7.31 18.50 -6.99
CA GLN A 266 -8.71 18.92 -7.13
C GLN A 266 -9.17 18.90 -8.59
N GLU A 267 -8.39 19.46 -9.51
CA GLU A 267 -8.69 19.46 -10.94
C GLU A 267 -8.78 18.04 -11.50
N GLN A 268 -7.79 17.18 -11.19
CA GLN A 268 -7.80 15.79 -11.63
C GLN A 268 -8.99 15.01 -11.06
N LEU A 269 -9.37 15.22 -9.79
CA LEU A 269 -10.51 14.56 -9.16
C LEU A 269 -11.84 14.92 -9.83
N LEU A 270 -12.03 16.21 -10.17
CA LEU A 270 -13.21 16.67 -10.88
C LEU A 270 -13.30 16.02 -12.27
N ARG A 271 -12.21 16.09 -13.05
CA ARG A 271 -12.15 15.48 -14.40
C ARG A 271 -12.28 13.97 -14.37
N PHE A 272 -11.73 13.32 -13.35
CA PHE A 272 -11.83 11.88 -13.16
C PHE A 272 -13.27 11.43 -12.94
N ALA A 273 -14.01 12.13 -12.08
CA ALA A 273 -15.43 11.84 -11.88
C ALA A 273 -16.23 12.02 -13.18
N GLU A 274 -16.00 13.10 -13.94
CA GLU A 274 -16.65 13.32 -15.24
C GLU A 274 -16.24 12.31 -16.34
N GLY A 275 -15.26 11.43 -16.07
CA GLY A 275 -14.75 10.46 -17.04
C GLY A 275 -13.84 11.08 -18.11
N GLU A 276 -13.32 12.28 -17.88
CA GLU A 276 -12.48 13.04 -18.82
C GLU A 276 -10.97 12.86 -18.57
N LEU A 277 -10.57 12.34 -17.40
CA LEU A 277 -9.16 12.08 -17.09
C LEU A 277 -8.69 10.81 -17.79
N THR A 278 -7.68 10.93 -18.65
CA THR A 278 -7.17 9.81 -19.45
C THR A 278 -5.97 9.11 -18.80
N PHE A 279 -5.69 7.88 -19.23
CA PHE A 279 -4.51 7.13 -18.80
C PHE A 279 -3.21 7.88 -19.11
N ASP A 280 -3.05 8.34 -20.35
CA ASP A 280 -1.82 8.97 -20.85
C ASP A 280 -1.52 10.27 -20.09
N GLU A 281 -2.54 11.09 -19.80
CA GLU A 281 -2.36 12.31 -19.00
C GLU A 281 -1.77 12.04 -17.62
N VAL A 282 -2.30 11.05 -16.91
CA VAL A 282 -1.78 10.66 -15.59
C VAL A 282 -0.38 10.07 -15.72
N PHE A 283 -0.16 9.21 -16.72
CA PHE A 283 1.12 8.53 -16.91
C PHE A 283 2.27 9.49 -17.25
N ASP A 284 2.01 10.44 -18.14
CA ASP A 284 2.97 11.43 -18.64
C ASP A 284 3.32 12.48 -17.57
N GLN A 285 2.41 12.76 -16.64
CA GLN A 285 2.67 13.58 -15.44
C GLN A 285 3.40 12.81 -14.32
N GLY A 286 3.84 11.59 -14.62
CA GLY A 286 4.60 10.74 -13.72
C GLY A 286 3.74 9.90 -12.79
N GLY A 287 2.42 9.85 -12.97
CA GLY A 287 1.51 8.92 -12.29
C GLY A 287 1.57 7.50 -12.85
N HIS A 288 0.63 6.65 -12.43
CA HIS A 288 0.52 5.25 -12.86
C HIS A 288 -0.48 5.06 -13.99
N GLY A 289 -1.63 5.73 -13.93
CA GLY A 289 -2.67 5.67 -14.95
C GLY A 289 -4.05 6.04 -14.43
N CYS A 290 -5.04 5.91 -15.31
CA CYS A 290 -6.46 6.08 -15.06
C CYS A 290 -7.24 5.03 -15.85
N TYR A 291 -8.26 4.44 -15.24
CA TYR A 291 -9.18 3.51 -15.89
C TYR A 291 -10.61 3.74 -15.42
N THR A 292 -11.53 3.84 -16.37
CA THR A 292 -12.95 4.10 -16.14
C THR A 292 -13.77 3.06 -16.88
N ARG A 293 -14.39 2.13 -16.13
CA ARG A 293 -15.32 1.14 -16.69
C ARG A 293 -16.72 1.72 -16.83
N GLU A 294 -17.18 2.43 -15.80
CA GLU A 294 -18.43 3.20 -15.81
C GLU A 294 -18.11 4.64 -15.42
N SER A 295 -18.52 5.61 -16.24
CA SER A 295 -18.48 7.03 -15.87
C SER A 295 -19.65 7.36 -14.95
N THR A 296 -19.47 8.36 -14.10
CA THR A 296 -20.52 8.88 -13.22
C THR A 296 -20.41 10.40 -13.23
N ASP A 297 -21.32 11.10 -13.90
CA ASP A 297 -21.32 12.58 -13.90
C ASP A 297 -21.12 13.08 -12.47
N PHE A 298 -20.27 14.08 -12.27
CA PHE A 298 -19.91 14.50 -10.92
C PHE A 298 -21.17 14.86 -10.10
N ASP A 299 -22.22 15.38 -10.72
CA ASP A 299 -23.49 15.70 -10.06
C ASP A 299 -24.22 14.50 -9.45
N GLN A 300 -23.89 13.27 -9.88
CA GLN A 300 -24.41 12.03 -9.29
C GLN A 300 -23.57 11.55 -8.09
N VAL A 301 -22.34 12.06 -7.93
CA VAL A 301 -21.46 11.76 -6.78
C VAL A 301 -22.05 12.41 -5.53
N LYS A 302 -22.48 11.59 -4.57
CA LYS A 302 -23.17 12.03 -3.35
C LYS A 302 -22.22 12.37 -2.20
N SER A 303 -21.00 11.84 -2.21
CA SER A 303 -19.96 12.19 -1.24
C SER A 303 -18.56 12.05 -1.85
N VAL A 304 -17.62 12.86 -1.35
CA VAL A 304 -16.19 12.79 -1.68
C VAL A 304 -15.43 12.44 -0.41
N MET A 305 -14.93 11.22 -0.30
CA MET A 305 -14.29 10.69 0.90
C MET A 305 -12.77 10.80 0.77
N ILE A 306 -12.12 11.59 1.62
CA ILE A 306 -10.67 11.74 1.63
C ILE A 306 -10.08 10.98 2.82
N THR A 307 -9.13 10.09 2.55
CA THR A 307 -8.34 9.38 3.55
C THR A 307 -6.84 9.49 3.23
N GLY A 308 -6.01 8.95 4.10
CA GLY A 308 -4.56 8.90 3.95
C GLY A 308 -3.78 9.98 4.73
N PRO A 309 -2.51 9.69 5.07
CA PRO A 309 -1.66 10.56 5.88
C PRO A 309 -1.32 11.90 5.22
N ARG A 310 -1.38 11.99 3.89
CA ARG A 310 -1.01 13.19 3.13
C ARG A 310 -2.23 14.04 2.76
N ARG A 311 -3.38 13.84 3.42
CA ARG A 311 -4.61 14.63 3.22
C ARG A 311 -4.47 16.14 3.41
N SER A 312 -3.42 16.59 4.11
CA SER A 312 -3.08 18.00 4.24
C SER A 312 -2.86 18.69 2.89
N LEU A 313 -2.52 17.93 1.85
CA LEU A 313 -2.43 18.40 0.46
C LEU A 313 -3.70 19.11 -0.01
N LEU A 314 -4.88 18.63 0.42
CA LEU A 314 -6.16 19.31 0.17
C LEU A 314 -6.54 20.19 1.36
N MET A 315 -6.43 19.69 2.59
CA MET A 315 -6.92 20.39 3.80
C MET A 315 -6.33 21.80 3.96
N ASP A 316 -5.06 21.98 3.59
CA ASP A 316 -4.32 23.22 3.75
C ASP A 316 -4.45 24.16 2.53
N MET A 317 -5.32 23.84 1.56
CA MET A 317 -5.59 24.74 0.43
C MET A 317 -6.23 26.05 0.90
N GLU A 318 -5.82 27.15 0.27
CA GLU A 318 -6.43 28.47 0.45
C GLU A 318 -7.91 28.43 0.07
N GLU A 319 -8.75 29.12 0.85
CA GLU A 319 -10.20 29.06 0.70
C GLU A 319 -10.67 29.51 -0.70
N ASP A 320 -10.04 30.54 -1.26
CA ASP A 320 -10.37 31.07 -2.59
C ASP A 320 -9.99 30.13 -3.75
N SER A 321 -9.12 29.13 -3.50
CA SER A 321 -8.72 28.11 -4.48
C SER A 321 -9.60 26.86 -4.46
N LYS A 322 -10.52 26.74 -3.49
CA LYS A 322 -11.39 25.58 -3.32
C LYS A 322 -12.58 25.64 -4.28
N ASP A 323 -12.70 24.62 -5.12
CA ASP A 323 -13.87 24.48 -5.99
C ASP A 323 -15.05 23.92 -5.19
N SER A 324 -16.11 24.73 -5.02
CA SER A 324 -17.29 24.34 -4.24
C SER A 324 -17.95 23.07 -4.75
N LYS A 325 -17.85 22.75 -6.05
CA LYS A 325 -18.37 21.50 -6.62
C LYS A 325 -17.78 20.29 -5.89
N LEU A 326 -16.47 20.30 -5.64
CA LEU A 326 -15.78 19.24 -4.89
C LEU A 326 -16.01 19.40 -3.37
N TRP A 327 -15.77 20.59 -2.85
CA TRP A 327 -15.63 20.84 -1.41
C TRP A 327 -16.95 20.77 -0.64
N ASP A 328 -18.09 21.10 -1.27
CA ASP A 328 -19.41 21.01 -0.62
C ASP A 328 -19.80 19.56 -0.27
N ARG A 329 -19.14 18.57 -0.90
CA ARG A 329 -19.39 17.13 -0.70
C ARG A 329 -18.20 16.42 -0.05
N LEU A 330 -17.12 17.15 0.23
CA LEU A 330 -15.86 16.61 0.74
C LEU A 330 -15.96 16.30 2.23
N HIS A 331 -15.56 15.09 2.58
CA HIS A 331 -15.46 14.61 3.95
C HIS A 331 -14.13 13.90 4.17
N PHE A 332 -13.41 14.27 5.22
CA PHE A 332 -12.20 13.56 5.63
C PHE A 332 -12.60 12.31 6.44
N ALA A 333 -12.60 11.16 5.78
CA ALA A 333 -13.04 9.90 6.34
C ALA A 333 -12.18 9.50 7.55
N ALA A 334 -12.86 9.12 8.63
CA ALA A 334 -12.28 8.56 9.83
C ALA A 334 -13.15 7.38 10.31
N PRO A 335 -13.15 6.26 9.56
CA PRO A 335 -13.90 5.07 9.94
C PRO A 335 -13.56 4.68 11.38
N PHE A 336 -14.60 4.47 12.20
CA PHE A 336 -14.48 4.19 13.64
C PHE A 336 -13.54 5.17 14.40
N GLY A 337 -13.52 6.43 13.97
CA GLY A 337 -12.76 7.51 14.59
C GLY A 337 -11.27 7.57 14.25
N ASN A 338 -10.75 6.69 13.37
CA ASN A 338 -9.32 6.65 13.06
C ASN A 338 -9.03 6.51 11.55
N MET A 339 -8.75 7.65 10.91
CA MET A 339 -8.42 7.73 9.49
C MET A 339 -7.21 6.85 9.11
N MET A 340 -6.16 6.84 9.93
CA MET A 340 -4.92 6.11 9.60
C MET A 340 -5.15 4.61 9.44
N LEU A 341 -6.23 4.10 10.04
CA LEU A 341 -6.61 2.70 9.96
C LEU A 341 -7.55 2.36 8.81
N SER A 342 -7.79 3.28 7.87
CA SER A 342 -8.69 3.01 6.73
C SER A 342 -8.28 1.73 5.99
N GLY A 343 -6.99 1.50 5.72
CA GLY A 343 -6.56 0.24 5.10
C GLY A 343 -6.81 -1.00 5.97
N SER A 344 -6.54 -0.89 7.28
CA SER A 344 -6.81 -1.98 8.23
C SER A 344 -8.29 -2.31 8.37
N TYR A 345 -9.17 -1.31 8.43
CA TYR A 345 -10.62 -1.54 8.46
C TYR A 345 -11.13 -2.08 7.13
N GLY A 346 -10.57 -1.62 6.01
CA GLY A 346 -10.90 -2.15 4.69
C GLY A 346 -10.66 -3.64 4.60
N LEU A 347 -9.52 -4.13 5.08
CA LEU A 347 -9.21 -5.56 5.18
C LEU A 347 -10.24 -6.36 6.00
N LEU A 348 -10.88 -5.71 6.97
CA LEU A 348 -11.87 -6.30 7.87
C LEU A 348 -13.30 -6.11 7.38
N THR A 349 -13.52 -5.51 6.20
CA THR A 349 -14.85 -5.24 5.63
C THR A 349 -15.86 -6.39 5.82
N PRO A 350 -15.54 -7.66 5.52
CA PRO A 350 -16.51 -8.76 5.68
C PRO A 350 -16.93 -9.06 7.13
N TYR A 351 -16.18 -8.55 8.11
CA TYR A 351 -16.35 -8.83 9.53
C TYR A 351 -16.89 -7.63 10.32
N LEU A 352 -16.90 -6.43 9.73
CA LEU A 352 -17.30 -5.21 10.42
C LEU A 352 -18.79 -4.89 10.24
N PRO A 353 -19.42 -4.27 11.24
CA PRO A 353 -20.80 -3.79 11.12
C PRO A 353 -20.87 -2.63 10.12
N GLY A 354 -21.75 -2.74 9.14
CA GLY A 354 -21.83 -1.82 8.01
C GLY A 354 -21.80 -2.60 6.70
N LYS A 355 -22.97 -3.05 6.28
CA LYS A 355 -23.22 -3.98 5.18
C LYS A 355 -22.60 -3.47 3.86
N LEU A 356 -21.41 -3.94 3.50
CA LEU A 356 -20.95 -3.98 2.11
C LEU A 356 -21.42 -5.27 1.40
N ASP A 357 -21.94 -6.26 2.14
CA ASP A 357 -22.47 -7.55 1.65
C ASP A 357 -23.91 -7.86 2.15
N GLU A 358 -24.87 -6.98 1.88
CA GLU A 358 -26.28 -7.41 1.76
C GLU A 358 -26.85 -7.01 0.40
N GLN A 359 -26.52 -7.80 -0.63
CA GLN A 359 -27.47 -8.38 -1.59
C GLN A 359 -26.84 -9.47 -2.45
#